data_AF-A0A1V5LN91-F1
#
_entry.id   AF-A0A1V5LN91-F1
#
_cell.length_a   1.000
_cell.length_b   1.000
_cell.length_c   1.000
_cell.angle_alpha   90.00
_cell.angle_beta   90.00
_cell.angle_gamma   90.00
#
_symmetry.space_group_name_H-M   'P 1'
#
loop_
_entity.id
_entity.type
_entity.pdbx_description
1 polymer ?
#
loop_
_entity_poly.entity_id
_entity_poly.type
_entity_poly.pdbx_seq_one_letter_code
_entity_poly.pdbx_strand_id
1 'polypeptide(L)' 'MVLNQASREIQAQYLSSARMREILGWAPQYSLEQGLTEAAAWYGAHLARVVAK' A
#
# COMPACT_ATOMS: atom_id res chain seq x y z
N MET A 1 15.91 -0.45 -4.41
CA MET A 1 15.57 -1.87 -4.64
C MET A 1 15.13 -2.47 -3.31
N VAL A 2 14.09 -3.29 -3.28
CA VAL A 2 13.74 -4.10 -2.10
C VAL A 2 14.59 -5.37 -2.17
N LEU A 3 15.44 -5.60 -1.16
CA LEU A 3 16.47 -6.64 -1.19
C LEU A 3 15.97 -8.04 -0.79
N ASN A 4 14.78 -8.13 -0.19
CA ASN A 4 14.12 -9.37 0.24
C ASN A 4 15.01 -10.32 1.08
N GLN A 5 15.87 -9.78 1.96
CA GLN A 5 16.82 -10.53 2.79
C GLN A 5 16.43 -10.57 4.27
N ALA A 6 15.29 -9.99 4.65
CA ALA A 6 14.87 -9.92 6.04
C ALA A 6 14.37 -11.28 6.54
N SER A 7 15.16 -11.92 7.39
CA SER A 7 14.87 -13.25 7.95
C SER A 7 13.89 -13.25 9.12
N ARG A 8 13.52 -12.06 9.62
CA ARG A 8 12.58 -11.88 10.75
C ARG A 8 11.23 -11.29 10.33
N GLU A 9 10.97 -11.20 9.02
CA GLU A 9 9.71 -10.68 8.49
C GLU A 9 8.74 -11.82 8.16
N ILE A 10 7.44 -11.55 8.37
CA ILE A 10 6.36 -12.44 7.95
C ILE A 10 6.29 -12.42 6.43
N GLN A 11 6.51 -13.58 5.81
CA GLN A 11 6.68 -13.70 4.35
C GLN A 11 5.39 -13.47 3.56
N ALA A 12 4.25 -13.87 4.12
CA ALA A 12 2.95 -13.72 3.48
C ALA A 12 1.90 -13.44 4.55
N GLN A 13 1.34 -12.24 4.50
CA GLN A 13 0.30 -11.79 5.42
C GLN A 13 -0.91 -11.31 4.63
N TYR A 14 -2.08 -11.87 4.96
CA TYR A 14 -3.35 -11.52 4.33
C TYR A 14 -4.42 -11.31 5.41
N LEU A 15 -5.37 -10.43 5.12
CA LEU A 15 -6.55 -10.21 5.95
C LEU A 15 -7.80 -10.58 5.14
N SER A 16 -8.77 -11.23 5.78
CA SER A 16 -10.08 -11.44 5.19
C SER A 16 -10.99 -10.23 5.42
N SER A 17 -11.44 -9.61 4.33
CA SER A 17 -12.49 -8.57 4.38
C SER A 17 -13.90 -9.14 4.16
N ALA A 18 -14.09 -10.47 4.26
CA ALA A 18 -15.37 -11.13 3.98
C ALA A 18 -16.50 -10.56 4.84
N ARG A 19 -16.27 -10.41 6.15
CA ARG A 19 -17.26 -9.85 7.08
C ARG A 19 -17.70 -8.43 6.72
N MET A 20 -16.79 -7.59 6.23
CA MET A 20 -17.12 -6.23 5.82
C MET A 20 -17.95 -6.23 4.52
N ARG A 21 -17.62 -7.12 3.58
CA ARG A 21 -18.42 -7.32 2.36
C ARG A 21 -19.86 -7.72 2.70
N GLU A 22 -20.02 -8.67 3.63
CA GLU A 22 -21.33 -9.21 4.02
C GLU A 22 -22.19 -8.21 4.78
N ILE A 23 -21.64 -7.54 5.79
CA ILE A 23 -22.42 -6.67 6.70
C ILE A 23 -22.63 -5.29 6.11
N LEU A 24 -21.63 -4.75 5.41
CA LEU A 24 -21.61 -3.35 5.00
C LEU A 24 -21.73 -3.18 3.48
N GLY A 25 -21.76 -4.27 2.70
CA GLY A 25 -21.64 -4.18 1.24
C GLY A 25 -20.32 -3.54 0.80
N TRP A 26 -19.29 -3.56 1.65
CA TRP A 26 -18.05 -2.84 1.41
C TRP A 26 -17.25 -3.47 0.27
N ALA A 27 -16.68 -2.65 -0.61
CA ALA A 27 -15.74 -3.07 -1.64
C ALA A 27 -14.54 -2.11 -1.71
N PRO A 28 -13.34 -2.60 -2.09
CA PRO A 28 -12.18 -1.73 -2.29
C PRO A 28 -12.44 -0.78 -3.46
N GLN A 29 -12.16 0.50 -3.26
CA GLN A 29 -12.32 1.54 -4.30
C GLN A 29 -11.09 1.66 -5.21
N TYR A 30 -9.96 1.10 -4.78
CA TYR A 30 -8.69 1.15 -5.49
C TYR A 30 -8.19 -0.27 -5.75
N SER A 31 -7.63 -0.49 -6.94
CA SER A 31 -6.77 -1.64 -7.20
C SER A 31 -5.40 -1.44 -6.53
N LEU A 32 -4.64 -2.53 -6.41
CA LEU A 32 -3.26 -2.46 -5.91
C LEU A 32 -2.39 -1.54 -6.78
N GLU A 33 -2.54 -1.63 -8.09
CA GLU A 33 -1.78 -0.81 -9.05
C GLU A 33 -2.10 0.67 -8.88
N GLN A 34 -3.38 1.04 -8.82
CA GLN A 34 -3.81 2.43 -8.64
C GLN A 34 -3.25 3.01 -7.33
N GLY A 35 -3.41 2.28 -6.22
CA GLY A 35 -2.90 2.71 -4.92
C GLY A 35 -1.38 2.89 -4.90
N LEU A 36 -0.63 2.00 -5.55
CA LEU A 36 0.83 2.11 -5.63
C LEU A 36 1.28 3.28 -6.50
N THR A 37 0.62 3.51 -7.64
CA THR A 37 0.92 4.65 -8.52
C THR A 37 0.70 5.98 -7.80
N GLU A 38 -0.43 6.14 -7.12
CA GLU A 38 -0.73 7.37 -6.38
C GLU A 38 0.23 7.58 -5.20
N ALA A 39 0.53 6.52 -4.45
CA ALA A 39 1.49 6.59 -3.36
C ALA A 39 2.90 6.99 -3.85
N ALA A 40 3.37 6.41 -4.94
CA ALA A 40 4.68 6.73 -5.52
C ALA A 40 4.76 8.20 -5.97
N ALA A 41 3.71 8.70 -6.63
CA ALA A 41 3.63 10.10 -7.04
C ALA A 41 3.66 11.05 -5.82
N TRP A 42 2.90 10.72 -4.77
CA TRP A 42 2.91 11.50 -3.54
C TRP A 42 4.28 11.54 -2.88
N TYR A 43 4.97 10.40 -2.76
CA TYR A 43 6.31 10.34 -2.19
C TYR A 43 7.30 11.16 -3.02
N GLY A 44 7.23 11.08 -4.34
CA GLY A 44 8.08 11.89 -5.22
C GLY A 44 7.91 13.39 -4.97
N ALA A 45 6.67 13.88 -4.93
CA ALA A 45 6.37 15.27 -4.65
C ALA A 45 6.78 15.69 -3.23
N HIS A 46 6.52 14.84 -2.24
CA HIS A 46 6.86 15.12 -0.84
C HIS A 46 8.38 15.24 -0.65
N LEU A 47 9.16 14.30 -1.19
CA LEU A 47 10.61 14.30 -1.06
C LEU A 47 11.24 15.48 -1.81
N ALA A 48 10.74 15.83 -2.99
CA ALA A 48 11.20 17.02 -3.72
C ALA A 48 11.02 18.31 -2.89
N ARG A 49 9.87 18.45 -2.20
CA ARG A 49 9.61 19.58 -1.30
C ARG A 49 10.53 19.58 -0.08
N VAL A 50 10.82 18.42 0.50
CA VAL A 50 11.70 18.30 1.68
C VAL A 50 13.16 18.60 1.32
N VAL A 51 13.63 18.15 0.16
CA VAL A 51 15.02 18.35 -0.30
C VAL A 51 15.27 19.79 -0.79
N ALA A 52 14.25 20.45 -1.34
CA ALA A 52 14.35 21.85 -1.79
C ALA A 52 14.33 22.88 -0.63
N LYS A 53 14.34 22.42 0.61
CA LYS A 53 14.29 23.23 1.83
C LYS A 53 15.64 23.19 2.55
#